data_AF-A0A974UTP2-F1
#
_entry.id   AF-A0A974UTP2-F1
#
_cell.length_a   1.000
_cell.length_b   1.000
_cell.length_c   1.000
_cell.angle_alpha   90.00
_cell.angle_beta   90.00
_cell.angle_gamma   90.00
#
_symmetry.space_group_name_H-M   'P 1'
#
loop_
_entity.id
_entity.type
_entity.pdbx_description
1 polymer ?
#
loop_
_entity_poly.entity_id
_entity_poly.type
_entity_poly.pdbx_seq_one_letter_code
_entity_poly.pdbx_strand_id
1 'polypeptide(L)'
;MAKTIVKTAAVAGLAAVLAAGTATAAAADPASPGALSAGERLFPGLGNGGYDARDYDVSFDYRPGVTTMDASVTMRAVATQSLSSFGLDSAVAQLRSVEVDGQAAQFTAKGEKLVVTPARPLRAGHAFTVRITYVADRAKSPQSPASTPLPPELAEAIGVWQNTPDGFAVMGQTDREHAVFPSDDVPGDPATYTLRITTPADVQGVGSGTLVGKHRSGERVTSVFRVDRPTATDVVQVAAGHFTELDQVGPHGLPIRSYVTKAAKPSALDTARKTPELIAWLEQRLGRPYPYASAGTLGVDRLYGGGLALETAAIPTYSAGLLAYPQEVSTMVHELTHEYFGDAVPVRHWDDMWLSEGHATFYQDLYDSEHGGKPFDEKAKSGYAQNNEILKQNGPVAHQTYAAGVMSGTDLGGKLTLYALRNLVGQPVFDRIERTFFDRFRGRPAATQDYVDVAEQVSGRDLSGFFHDWLYGTTTPAMPGHPDWRA
;
A
#
# COMPACT_ATOMS: atom_id res chain seq x y z
N MET A 1 98.34 -13.41 30.37
CA MET A 1 97.85 -12.15 30.97
C MET A 1 97.13 -11.35 29.89
N ALA A 2 95.80 -11.26 29.95
CA ALA A 2 95.00 -10.21 29.30
C ALA A 2 93.57 -10.29 29.88
N LYS A 3 93.09 -9.19 30.45
CA LYS A 3 91.84 -9.11 31.23
C LYS A 3 90.61 -9.09 30.31
N THR A 4 89.63 -9.93 30.63
CA THR A 4 88.28 -9.93 30.03
C THR A 4 87.37 -8.98 30.82
N ILE A 5 86.76 -8.02 30.14
CA ILE A 5 85.75 -7.10 30.70
C ILE A 5 84.36 -7.69 30.44
N VAL A 6 83.64 -8.03 31.50
CA VAL A 6 82.22 -8.44 31.47
C VAL A 6 81.38 -7.22 31.83
N LYS A 7 80.48 -6.82 30.92
CA LYS A 7 79.46 -5.77 31.16
C LYS A 7 78.20 -6.43 31.73
N THR A 8 77.80 -5.99 32.92
CA THR A 8 76.52 -6.30 33.58
C THR A 8 75.39 -5.48 32.95
N ALA A 9 74.33 -6.15 32.49
CA ALA A 9 73.07 -5.52 32.07
C ALA A 9 72.02 -5.73 33.17
N ALA A 10 71.40 -4.65 33.62
CA ALA A 10 70.32 -4.64 34.60
C ALA A 10 68.98 -4.95 33.91
N VAL A 11 68.22 -5.90 34.45
CA VAL A 11 66.86 -6.24 34.01
C VAL A 11 65.87 -5.41 34.82
N ALA A 12 65.12 -4.53 34.15
CA ALA A 12 63.99 -3.80 34.74
C ALA A 12 62.70 -4.61 34.54
N GLY A 13 62.05 -5.00 35.63
CA GLY A 13 60.76 -5.68 35.62
C GLY A 13 59.61 -4.69 35.38
N LEU A 14 58.80 -4.95 34.36
CA LEU A 14 57.58 -4.20 34.06
C LEU A 14 56.40 -4.88 34.79
N ALA A 15 55.82 -4.22 35.78
CA ALA A 15 54.59 -4.67 36.42
C ALA A 15 53.39 -4.19 35.60
N ALA A 16 52.65 -5.14 34.99
CA ALA A 16 51.40 -4.85 34.30
C ALA A 16 50.27 -4.69 35.32
N VAL A 17 49.77 -3.46 35.49
CA VAL A 17 48.55 -3.18 36.24
C VAL A 17 47.36 -3.45 35.32
N LEU A 18 46.67 -4.58 35.53
CA LEU A 18 45.37 -4.86 34.93
C LEU A 18 44.33 -3.93 35.58
N ALA A 19 44.04 -2.80 34.95
CA ALA A 19 42.87 -2.01 35.26
C ALA A 19 41.62 -2.80 34.81
N ALA A 20 40.93 -3.44 35.76
CA ALA A 20 39.60 -3.98 35.54
C ALA A 20 38.63 -2.81 35.32
N GLY A 21 38.50 -2.37 34.07
CA GLY A 21 37.46 -1.44 33.68
C GLY A 21 36.11 -2.13 33.85
N THR A 22 35.36 -1.76 34.88
CA THR A 22 33.93 -2.03 34.93
C THR A 22 33.31 -1.26 33.78
N ALA A 23 33.04 -1.95 32.66
CA ALA A 23 32.13 -1.45 31.66
C ALA A 23 30.78 -1.25 32.38
N THR A 24 30.48 -0.02 32.77
CA THR A 24 29.13 0.37 33.14
C THR A 24 28.29 0.07 31.91
N ALA A 25 27.50 -1.01 31.98
CA ALA A 25 26.44 -1.26 31.01
C ALA A 25 25.65 0.04 30.92
N ALA A 26 25.67 0.68 29.74
CA ALA A 26 24.81 1.83 29.49
C ALA A 26 23.39 1.41 29.90
N ALA A 27 22.80 2.14 30.86
CA ALA A 27 21.46 1.84 31.32
C ALA A 27 20.55 1.89 30.08
N ALA A 28 19.96 0.75 29.72
CA ALA A 28 19.01 0.69 28.62
C ALA A 28 17.87 1.68 28.93
N ASP A 29 17.48 2.48 27.93
CA ASP A 29 16.40 3.45 28.10
C ASP A 29 15.16 2.77 28.68
N PRO A 30 14.50 3.39 29.69
CA PRO A 30 13.32 2.82 30.29
C PRO A 30 12.24 2.63 29.22
N ALA A 31 11.59 1.47 29.24
CA ALA A 31 10.54 1.18 28.28
C ALA A 31 9.34 2.11 28.48
N SER A 32 8.80 2.64 27.39
CA SER A 32 7.66 3.54 27.36
C SER A 32 6.56 3.03 26.44
N PRO A 33 5.31 3.52 26.56
CA PRO A 33 4.27 3.22 25.58
C PRO A 33 4.65 3.73 24.19
N GLY A 34 4.38 2.94 23.16
CA GLY A 34 4.41 3.39 21.77
C GLY A 34 3.30 4.39 21.48
N ALA A 35 3.44 5.15 20.39
CA ALA A 35 2.40 6.05 19.93
C ALA A 35 1.17 5.26 19.45
N LEU A 36 -0.02 5.82 19.66
CA LEU A 36 -1.31 5.25 19.23
C LEU A 36 -1.87 5.94 17.98
N SER A 37 -1.00 6.65 17.24
CA SER A 37 -1.28 7.34 15.98
C SER A 37 0.04 7.46 15.22
N ALA A 38 -0.01 7.35 13.89
CA ALA A 38 1.13 7.64 13.01
C ALA A 38 1.32 9.14 12.76
N GLY A 39 0.41 9.99 13.24
CA GLY A 39 0.45 11.44 13.02
C GLY A 39 -0.17 11.89 11.69
N GLU A 40 -1.01 11.06 11.06
CA GLU A 40 -1.75 11.42 9.86
C GLU A 40 -2.65 12.64 10.09
N ARG A 41 -2.55 13.65 9.23
CA ARG A 41 -3.35 14.88 9.36
C ARG A 41 -4.82 14.64 9.04
N LEU A 42 -5.08 13.88 7.97
CA LEU A 42 -6.43 13.58 7.48
C LEU A 42 -7.11 12.47 8.30
N PHE A 43 -6.33 11.58 8.91
CA PHE A 43 -6.79 10.45 9.71
C PHE A 43 -6.06 10.39 11.06
N PRO A 44 -6.28 11.36 11.97
CA PRO A 44 -5.46 11.52 13.17
C PRO A 44 -5.48 10.34 14.15
N GLY A 45 -6.49 9.46 14.04
CA GLY A 45 -6.57 8.24 14.83
C GLY A 45 -5.82 7.04 14.25
N LEU A 46 -5.38 7.10 12.99
CA LEU A 46 -4.87 5.95 12.25
C LEU A 46 -3.38 5.71 12.50
N GLY A 47 -2.97 4.45 12.44
CA GLY A 47 -1.58 4.02 12.56
C GLY A 47 -1.01 4.14 13.96
N ASN A 48 0.23 3.72 14.15
CA ASN A 48 0.83 3.53 15.46
C ASN A 48 2.31 3.93 15.40
N GLY A 49 3.01 3.85 16.54
CA GLY A 49 4.43 4.17 16.55
C GLY A 49 5.21 3.41 17.63
N GLY A 50 6.53 3.45 17.49
CA GLY A 50 7.46 2.76 18.36
C GLY A 50 7.84 1.36 17.87
N TYR A 51 7.31 0.92 16.73
CA TYR A 51 7.74 -0.25 15.97
C TYR A 51 7.67 0.02 14.45
N ASP A 52 8.11 -0.95 13.67
CA ASP A 52 8.05 -1.02 12.20
C ASP A 52 7.61 -2.45 11.85
N ALA A 53 6.44 -2.60 11.24
CA ALA A 53 5.87 -3.88 10.85
C ALA A 53 6.61 -4.44 9.63
N ARG A 54 6.99 -5.72 9.71
CA ARG A 54 7.81 -6.38 8.69
C ARG A 54 7.04 -7.41 7.88
N ASP A 55 6.15 -8.15 8.54
CA ASP A 55 5.41 -9.23 7.91
C ASP A 55 4.10 -9.51 8.67
N TYR A 56 3.05 -9.82 7.92
CA TYR A 56 1.77 -10.30 8.43
C TYR A 56 1.44 -11.68 7.85
N ASP A 57 1.25 -12.69 8.71
CA ASP A 57 0.63 -13.97 8.34
C ASP A 57 -0.84 -13.94 8.77
N VAL A 58 -1.73 -13.73 7.80
CA VAL A 58 -3.16 -13.53 8.01
C VAL A 58 -3.94 -14.76 7.56
N SER A 59 -4.85 -15.25 8.40
CA SER A 59 -5.64 -16.44 8.12
C SER A 59 -7.13 -16.21 8.33
N PHE A 60 -7.96 -16.73 7.42
CA PHE A 60 -9.42 -16.69 7.50
C PHE A 60 -10.04 -18.06 7.28
N ASP A 61 -11.12 -18.35 8.02
CA ASP A 61 -11.97 -19.51 7.80
C ASP A 61 -13.36 -19.09 7.29
N TYR A 62 -13.49 -19.03 5.96
CA TYR A 62 -14.71 -18.62 5.28
C TYR A 62 -15.74 -19.78 5.23
N ARG A 63 -17.00 -19.45 5.53
CA ARG A 63 -18.15 -20.36 5.42
C ARG A 63 -19.30 -19.65 4.70
N PRO A 64 -19.87 -20.24 3.62
CA PRO A 64 -21.04 -19.67 2.95
C PRO A 64 -22.22 -19.47 3.91
N GLY A 65 -22.97 -18.39 3.72
CA GLY A 65 -24.15 -18.07 4.53
C GLY A 65 -23.87 -17.56 5.95
N VAL A 66 -22.60 -17.45 6.37
CA VAL A 66 -22.20 -16.91 7.67
C VAL A 66 -21.35 -15.65 7.45
N THR A 67 -21.68 -14.55 8.15
CA THR A 67 -20.93 -13.28 8.02
C THR A 67 -19.65 -13.30 8.84
N THR A 68 -19.64 -14.03 9.96
CA THR A 68 -18.49 -14.15 10.85
C THR A 68 -17.50 -15.21 10.36
N MET A 69 -16.21 -14.91 10.53
CA MET A 69 -15.11 -15.80 10.18
C MET A 69 -14.14 -15.91 11.36
N ASP A 70 -13.78 -17.15 11.71
CA ASP A 70 -12.65 -17.38 12.61
C ASP A 70 -11.38 -16.94 11.88
N ALA A 71 -10.58 -16.10 12.53
CA ALA A 71 -9.42 -15.50 11.90
C ALA A 71 -8.24 -15.38 12.88
N SER A 72 -7.05 -15.23 12.31
CA SER A 72 -5.85 -14.89 13.07
C SER A 72 -4.87 -14.09 12.23
N VAL A 73 -4.10 -13.24 12.90
CA VAL A 73 -2.98 -12.52 12.30
C VAL A 73 -1.75 -12.73 13.17
N THR A 74 -0.61 -13.00 12.54
CA THR A 74 0.70 -12.97 13.19
C THR A 74 1.53 -11.87 12.56
N MET A 75 1.75 -10.79 13.29
CA MET A 75 2.64 -9.70 12.88
C MET A 75 4.06 -9.97 13.39
N ARG A 76 5.05 -9.80 12.53
CA ARG A 76 6.46 -9.63 12.93
C ARG A 76 6.83 -8.17 12.78
N ALA A 77 7.43 -7.60 13.81
CA ALA A 77 7.83 -6.19 13.82
C ALA A 77 9.20 -6.01 14.48
N VAL A 78 9.82 -4.86 14.25
CA VAL A 78 11.04 -4.43 14.94
C VAL A 78 10.68 -3.22 15.80
N ALA A 79 10.98 -3.28 17.10
CA ALA A 79 10.73 -2.14 17.98
C ALA A 79 11.72 -1.01 17.65
N THR A 80 11.23 0.20 17.36
CA THR A 80 12.07 1.38 17.09
C THR A 80 12.44 2.12 18.38
N GLN A 81 11.77 1.78 19.49
CA GLN A 81 12.10 2.18 20.86
C GLN A 81 11.90 1.01 21.84
N SER A 82 12.31 1.16 23.10
CA SER A 82 11.95 0.18 24.14
C SER A 82 10.48 0.37 24.52
N LEU A 83 9.65 -0.67 24.35
CA LEU A 83 8.19 -0.58 24.48
C LEU A 83 7.68 -1.25 25.75
N SER A 84 6.95 -0.50 26.58
CA SER A 84 6.15 -1.06 27.67
C SER A 84 4.76 -1.53 27.21
N SER A 85 4.28 -0.97 26.10
CA SER A 85 3.04 -1.32 25.40
C SER A 85 3.09 -0.75 23.98
N PHE A 86 2.26 -1.25 23.06
CA PHE A 86 2.14 -0.73 21.70
C PHE A 86 0.69 -0.81 21.20
N GLY A 87 0.36 -0.04 20.16
CA GLY A 87 -0.96 -0.01 19.53
C GLY A 87 -1.01 -0.77 18.21
N LEU A 88 -2.19 -1.23 17.84
CA LEU A 88 -2.62 -1.66 16.51
C LEU A 88 -3.98 -1.03 16.22
N ASP A 89 -4.26 -0.75 14.96
CA ASP A 89 -5.61 -0.49 14.48
C ASP A 89 -6.40 -1.81 14.44
N SER A 90 -7.67 -1.77 14.84
CA SER A 90 -8.52 -2.94 14.91
C SER A 90 -10.00 -2.58 15.05
N ALA A 91 -10.78 -2.92 14.03
CA ALA A 91 -12.25 -2.81 14.00
C ALA A 91 -12.92 -4.19 13.92
N VAL A 92 -12.15 -5.26 14.17
CA VAL A 92 -12.65 -6.63 14.15
C VAL A 92 -13.71 -6.86 15.24
N ALA A 93 -14.67 -7.74 14.96
CA ALA A 93 -15.87 -7.88 15.79
C ALA A 93 -15.60 -8.40 17.20
N GLN A 94 -14.59 -9.27 17.35
CA GLN A 94 -14.21 -9.84 18.65
C GLN A 94 -12.75 -10.26 18.66
N LEU A 95 -11.96 -9.69 19.58
CA LEU A 95 -10.62 -10.20 19.92
C LEU A 95 -10.76 -11.37 20.91
N ARG A 96 -10.04 -12.48 20.66
CA ARG A 96 -10.08 -13.68 21.50
C ARG A 96 -8.80 -13.86 22.32
N SER A 97 -7.63 -13.69 21.70
CA SER A 97 -6.34 -13.78 22.38
C SER A 97 -5.30 -12.89 21.73
N VAL A 98 -4.34 -12.41 22.52
CA VAL A 98 -3.14 -11.72 22.05
C VAL A 98 -1.92 -12.35 22.75
N GLU A 99 -0.94 -12.75 21.96
CA GLU A 99 0.34 -13.27 22.43
C GLU A 99 1.48 -12.41 21.87
N VAL A 100 2.47 -12.10 22.69
CA VAL A 100 3.71 -11.45 22.27
C VAL A 100 4.88 -12.38 22.58
N ASP A 101 5.66 -12.72 21.56
CA ASP A 101 6.76 -13.71 21.61
C ASP A 101 6.32 -15.06 22.23
N GLY A 102 5.09 -15.49 21.89
CA GLY A 102 4.48 -16.73 22.38
C GLY A 102 4.06 -16.71 23.85
N GLN A 103 4.09 -15.54 24.51
CA GLN A 103 3.57 -15.34 25.86
C GLN A 103 2.26 -14.56 25.80
N ALA A 104 1.27 -14.93 26.62
CA ALA A 104 0.02 -14.18 26.73
C ALA A 104 0.30 -12.72 27.11
N ALA A 105 -0.30 -11.79 26.38
CA ALA A 105 -0.22 -10.35 26.63
C ALA A 105 -1.56 -9.84 27.18
N GLN A 106 -1.50 -8.79 28.00
CA GLN A 106 -2.70 -8.04 28.35
C GLN A 106 -3.09 -7.16 27.16
N PHE A 107 -4.38 -6.96 26.93
CA PHE A 107 -4.84 -6.09 25.87
C PHE A 107 -6.14 -5.36 26.24
N THR A 108 -6.36 -4.21 25.62
CA THR A 108 -7.61 -3.45 25.72
C THR A 108 -7.94 -2.89 24.35
N ALA A 109 -9.22 -3.02 23.95
CA ALA A 109 -9.73 -2.39 22.73
C ALA A 109 -10.64 -1.21 23.10
N LYS A 110 -10.43 -0.06 22.46
CA LYS A 110 -11.27 1.12 22.63
C LYS A 110 -11.39 1.84 21.28
N GLY A 111 -12.62 2.00 20.79
CA GLY A 111 -12.83 2.47 19.42
C GLY A 111 -12.18 1.47 18.45
N GLU A 112 -11.43 1.99 17.49
CA GLU A 112 -10.70 1.20 16.50
C GLU A 112 -9.24 0.95 16.90
N LYS A 113 -8.90 1.06 18.20
CA LYS A 113 -7.56 0.83 18.71
C LYS A 113 -7.47 -0.36 19.65
N LEU A 114 -6.51 -1.23 19.37
CA LEU A 114 -6.04 -2.32 20.22
C LEU A 114 -4.72 -1.92 20.87
N VAL A 115 -4.70 -1.77 22.19
CA VAL A 115 -3.49 -1.54 22.97
C VAL A 115 -3.03 -2.86 23.59
N VAL A 116 -1.77 -3.24 23.34
CA VAL A 116 -1.16 -4.48 23.80
C VAL A 116 -0.04 -4.19 24.80
N THR A 117 -0.11 -4.83 25.97
CA THR A 117 0.93 -4.77 27.01
C THR A 117 1.59 -6.14 27.13
N PRO A 118 2.83 -6.30 26.61
CA PRO A 118 3.55 -7.57 26.67
C PRO A 118 3.94 -7.94 28.10
N ALA A 119 4.14 -9.24 28.37
CA ALA A 119 4.56 -9.73 29.69
C ALA A 119 5.94 -9.21 30.13
N ARG A 120 6.78 -8.83 29.17
CA ARG A 120 8.07 -8.17 29.38
C ARG A 120 8.20 -7.02 28.38
N PRO A 121 8.83 -5.90 28.77
CA PRO A 121 9.09 -4.83 27.82
C PRO A 121 9.91 -5.30 26.61
N LEU A 122 9.55 -4.80 25.43
CA LEU A 122 10.30 -5.02 24.20
C LEU A 122 11.49 -4.05 24.16
N ARG A 123 12.61 -4.47 23.59
CA ARG A 123 13.83 -3.66 23.52
C ARG A 123 13.93 -2.96 22.17
N ALA A 124 14.37 -1.70 22.17
CA ALA A 124 14.69 -0.98 20.94
C ALA A 124 15.65 -1.79 20.05
N GLY A 125 15.38 -1.83 18.75
CA GLY A 125 16.15 -2.56 17.74
C GLY A 125 15.93 -4.08 17.73
N HIS A 126 15.11 -4.63 18.61
CA HIS A 126 14.81 -6.06 18.62
C HIS A 126 13.52 -6.39 17.88
N ALA A 127 13.54 -7.49 17.14
CA ALA A 127 12.35 -8.08 16.55
C ALA A 127 11.46 -8.72 17.62
N PHE A 128 10.15 -8.66 17.42
CA PHE A 128 9.13 -9.34 18.22
C PHE A 128 8.00 -9.83 17.34
N THR A 129 7.23 -10.79 17.84
CA THR A 129 6.05 -11.35 17.14
C THR A 129 4.80 -11.13 17.96
N VAL A 130 3.71 -10.73 17.30
CA VAL A 130 2.39 -10.56 17.90
C VAL A 130 1.42 -11.49 17.20
N ARG A 131 0.82 -12.43 17.94
CA ARG A 131 -0.22 -13.31 17.41
C ARG A 131 -1.57 -12.96 18.01
N ILE A 132 -2.54 -12.69 17.15
CA ILE A 132 -3.90 -12.31 17.54
C ILE A 132 -4.87 -13.32 16.94
N THR A 133 -5.75 -13.88 17.77
CA THR A 133 -6.91 -14.63 17.27
C THR A 133 -8.16 -13.81 17.49
N TYR A 134 -9.05 -13.80 16.48
CA TYR A 134 -10.20 -12.90 16.46
C TYR A 134 -11.33 -13.46 15.59
N VAL A 135 -12.45 -12.75 15.60
CA VAL A 135 -13.58 -12.96 14.69
C VAL A 135 -13.68 -11.73 13.78
N ALA A 136 -13.49 -11.94 12.48
CA ALA A 136 -13.90 -10.97 11.47
C ALA A 136 -15.42 -11.08 11.27
N ASP A 137 -16.11 -9.97 11.06
CA ASP A 137 -17.56 -9.96 10.77
C ASP A 137 -17.82 -9.12 9.54
N ARG A 138 -18.15 -9.79 8.44
CA ARG A 138 -18.39 -9.13 7.15
C ARG A 138 -19.65 -8.27 7.12
N ALA A 139 -20.47 -8.31 8.17
CA ALA A 139 -21.60 -7.39 8.35
C ALA A 139 -21.19 -6.06 9.02
N LYS A 140 -19.95 -5.94 9.50
CA LYS A 140 -19.44 -4.75 10.18
C LYS A 140 -18.36 -4.08 9.35
N SER A 141 -18.73 -2.98 8.73
CA SER A 141 -17.82 -2.09 8.02
C SER A 141 -17.76 -0.76 8.77
N PRO A 142 -16.61 -0.38 9.37
CA PRO A 142 -16.48 0.94 9.97
C PRO A 142 -16.69 2.04 8.93
N GLN A 143 -17.26 3.16 9.37
CA GLN A 143 -17.42 4.33 8.51
C GLN A 143 -16.07 5.05 8.39
N SER A 144 -15.62 5.25 7.16
CA SER A 144 -14.41 6.02 6.90
C SER A 144 -14.71 7.53 6.91
N PRO A 145 -13.84 8.37 7.49
CA PRO A 145 -13.85 9.81 7.25
C PRO A 145 -13.78 10.18 5.77
N ALA A 146 -13.15 9.35 4.93
CA ALA A 146 -13.08 9.52 3.47
C ALA A 146 -14.44 9.28 2.78
N SER A 147 -15.41 8.68 3.48
CA SER A 147 -16.78 8.52 2.98
C SER A 147 -17.68 9.72 3.27
N THR A 148 -17.20 10.77 3.94
CA THR A 148 -18.00 11.95 4.29
C THR A 148 -17.67 13.13 3.37
N PRO A 149 -18.65 13.81 2.73
CA PRO A 149 -20.08 13.84 3.06
C PRO A 149 -20.96 12.97 2.13
N LEU A 150 -20.51 11.79 1.68
CA LEU A 150 -21.34 10.96 0.81
C LEU A 150 -22.68 10.62 1.48
N PRO A 151 -23.79 10.57 0.73
CA PRO A 151 -25.05 10.06 1.24
C PRO A 151 -24.88 8.64 1.82
N PRO A 152 -25.64 8.27 2.88
CA PRO A 152 -25.47 6.97 3.54
C PRO A 152 -25.51 5.75 2.61
N GLU A 153 -26.38 5.77 1.60
CA GLU A 153 -26.50 4.69 0.60
C GLU A 153 -25.21 4.52 -0.23
N LEU A 154 -24.55 5.63 -0.57
CA LEU A 154 -23.25 5.59 -1.24
C LEU A 154 -22.14 5.20 -0.26
N ALA A 155 -22.16 5.72 0.96
CA ALA A 155 -21.19 5.36 1.99
C ALA A 155 -21.23 3.85 2.31
N GLU A 156 -22.41 3.22 2.32
CA GLU A 156 -22.58 1.78 2.48
C GLU A 156 -22.07 0.99 1.27
N ALA A 157 -22.31 1.50 0.05
CA ALA A 157 -21.83 0.86 -1.18
C ALA A 157 -20.29 0.77 -1.25
N ILE A 158 -19.59 1.65 -0.53
CA ILE A 158 -18.12 1.72 -0.47
C ILE A 158 -17.55 1.11 0.81
N GLY A 159 -18.30 0.25 1.52
CA GLY A 159 -17.84 -0.43 2.72
C GLY A 159 -16.66 -1.38 2.45
N VAL A 160 -15.85 -1.67 3.48
CA VAL A 160 -14.68 -2.57 3.36
C VAL A 160 -15.05 -3.98 2.91
N TRP A 161 -16.17 -4.52 3.39
CA TRP A 161 -16.64 -5.86 3.00
C TRP A 161 -17.59 -5.77 1.80
N GLN A 162 -17.09 -6.12 0.63
CA GLN A 162 -17.87 -6.22 -0.60
C GLN A 162 -18.45 -7.63 -0.70
N ASN A 163 -19.54 -7.87 0.01
CA ASN A 163 -20.21 -9.19 0.05
C ASN A 163 -20.89 -9.51 -1.29
N THR A 164 -20.61 -10.68 -1.85
CA THR A 164 -21.27 -11.22 -3.05
C THR A 164 -22.25 -12.33 -2.67
N PRO A 165 -23.17 -12.75 -3.55
CA PRO A 165 -24.10 -13.85 -3.26
C PRO A 165 -23.42 -15.15 -2.83
N ASP A 166 -22.18 -15.37 -3.24
CA ASP A 166 -21.42 -16.60 -3.07
C ASP A 166 -20.06 -16.41 -2.38
N GLY A 167 -19.82 -15.23 -1.79
CA GLY A 167 -18.45 -14.81 -1.52
C GLY A 167 -18.29 -13.44 -0.87
N PHE A 168 -17.09 -12.88 -1.02
CA PHE A 168 -16.74 -11.48 -0.74
C PHE A 168 -15.44 -11.09 -1.44
N ALA A 169 -15.23 -9.78 -1.54
CA ALA A 169 -13.93 -9.15 -1.64
C ALA A 169 -13.77 -8.08 -0.55
N VAL A 170 -12.53 -7.70 -0.29
CA VAL A 170 -12.12 -6.60 0.59
C VAL A 170 -11.86 -5.33 -0.21
N MET A 171 -12.12 -4.20 0.42
CA MET A 171 -11.84 -2.86 -0.05
C MET A 171 -11.25 -2.03 1.11
N GLY A 172 -9.96 -2.21 1.36
CA GLY A 172 -9.26 -1.68 2.54
C GLY A 172 -9.06 -0.17 2.54
N GLN A 173 -8.79 0.39 1.36
CA GLN A 173 -8.54 1.83 1.20
C GLN A 173 -9.79 2.68 1.54
N THR A 174 -9.63 3.84 2.18
CA THR A 174 -8.40 4.47 2.65
C THR A 174 -7.88 3.91 3.97
N ASP A 175 -8.75 3.65 4.94
CA ASP A 175 -8.36 3.49 6.34
C ASP A 175 -9.14 2.36 7.02
N ARG A 176 -9.38 1.24 6.34
CA ARG A 176 -10.32 0.21 6.82
C ARG A 176 -9.82 -1.23 6.75
N GLU A 177 -8.56 -1.48 6.37
CA GLU A 177 -8.03 -2.85 6.37
C GLU A 177 -7.99 -3.43 7.80
N HIS A 178 -7.90 -2.57 8.81
CA HIS A 178 -8.02 -2.97 10.22
C HIS A 178 -9.38 -3.56 10.62
N ALA A 179 -10.40 -3.51 9.77
CA ALA A 179 -11.65 -4.27 9.91
C ALA A 179 -11.50 -5.74 9.48
N VAL A 180 -10.51 -6.03 8.64
CA VAL A 180 -10.18 -7.35 8.09
C VAL A 180 -9.19 -8.06 9.00
N PHE A 181 -8.10 -7.39 9.40
CA PHE A 181 -7.14 -7.90 10.39
C PHE A 181 -6.49 -6.77 11.19
N PRO A 182 -6.22 -6.96 12.50
CA PRO A 182 -5.47 -5.95 13.26
C PRO A 182 -4.08 -5.68 12.67
N SER A 183 -3.75 -4.42 12.44
CA SER A 183 -2.54 -3.99 11.70
C SER A 183 -2.08 -2.59 12.14
N ASP A 184 -0.91 -2.17 11.66
CA ASP A 184 -0.58 -0.75 11.58
C ASP A 184 -1.16 -0.20 10.28
N ASP A 185 -2.37 0.34 10.33
CA ASP A 185 -3.19 0.56 9.13
C ASP A 185 -2.90 1.89 8.43
N VAL A 186 -1.64 2.08 8.02
CA VAL A 186 -1.17 3.28 7.33
C VAL A 186 -0.29 2.91 6.14
N PRO A 187 -0.30 3.69 5.05
CA PRO A 187 0.53 3.40 3.88
C PRO A 187 2.03 3.61 4.16
N GLY A 188 2.34 4.42 5.19
CA GLY A 188 3.69 4.71 5.64
C GLY A 188 4.45 3.55 6.32
N ASP A 189 3.79 2.44 6.68
CA ASP A 189 4.44 1.26 7.29
C ASP A 189 4.20 -0.01 6.45
N PRO A 190 4.75 -0.09 5.22
CA PRO A 190 4.51 -1.22 4.34
C PRO A 190 5.20 -2.49 4.85
N ALA A 191 4.50 -3.62 4.76
CA ALA A 191 4.98 -4.92 5.21
C ALA A 191 4.85 -5.98 4.11
N THR A 192 5.38 -7.18 4.35
CA THR A 192 5.11 -8.33 3.48
C THR A 192 3.94 -9.15 4.01
N TYR A 193 3.28 -9.96 3.16
CA TYR A 193 2.06 -10.68 3.57
C TYR A 193 2.09 -12.15 3.20
N THR A 194 1.62 -13.00 4.11
CA THR A 194 1.20 -14.37 3.81
C THR A 194 -0.30 -14.48 4.09
N LEU A 195 -1.09 -14.78 3.06
CA LEU A 195 -2.55 -14.80 3.16
C LEU A 195 -3.05 -16.24 3.05
N ARG A 196 -3.74 -16.73 4.09
CA ARG A 196 -4.23 -18.11 4.20
C ARG A 196 -5.75 -18.12 4.22
N ILE A 197 -6.36 -18.44 3.09
CA ILE A 197 -7.81 -18.36 2.92
C ILE A 197 -8.35 -19.78 2.87
N THR A 198 -9.08 -20.17 3.93
CA THR A 198 -9.71 -21.48 4.03
C THR A 198 -11.18 -21.40 3.62
N THR A 199 -11.55 -22.21 2.63
CA THR A 199 -12.89 -22.24 2.03
C THR A 199 -13.41 -23.69 1.93
N PRO A 200 -14.71 -23.90 1.68
CA PRO A 200 -15.19 -25.17 1.12
C PRO A 200 -14.49 -25.51 -0.20
N ALA A 201 -14.36 -26.80 -0.51
CA ALA A 201 -13.57 -27.27 -1.66
C ALA A 201 -14.09 -26.81 -3.04
N ASP A 202 -15.35 -26.41 -3.15
CA ASP A 202 -15.99 -25.86 -4.35
C ASP A 202 -15.90 -24.33 -4.47
N VAL A 203 -15.43 -23.65 -3.40
CA VAL A 203 -15.23 -22.19 -3.34
C VAL A 203 -13.75 -21.87 -3.45
N GLN A 204 -13.38 -20.89 -4.28
CA GLN A 204 -11.99 -20.43 -4.41
C GLN A 204 -11.69 -19.34 -3.37
N GLY A 205 -10.57 -19.48 -2.65
CA GLY A 205 -9.92 -18.38 -1.95
C GLY A 205 -8.91 -17.69 -2.86
N VAL A 206 -8.95 -16.36 -2.90
CA VAL A 206 -8.13 -15.48 -3.75
C VAL A 206 -7.49 -14.40 -2.88
N GLY A 207 -6.21 -14.10 -3.06
CA GLY A 207 -5.56 -13.00 -2.36
C GLY A 207 -4.41 -12.39 -3.14
N SER A 208 -3.90 -11.27 -2.64
CA SER A 208 -2.75 -10.58 -3.21
C SER A 208 -1.50 -11.46 -3.30
N GLY A 209 -0.75 -11.29 -4.38
CA GLY A 209 0.54 -11.94 -4.61
C GLY A 209 0.46 -13.35 -5.19
N THR A 210 1.57 -14.09 -5.05
CA THR A 210 1.73 -15.39 -5.70
C THR A 210 1.04 -16.50 -4.93
N LEU A 211 0.22 -17.32 -5.58
CA LEU A 211 -0.29 -18.57 -4.97
C LEU A 211 0.87 -19.55 -4.79
N VAL A 212 1.32 -19.73 -3.54
CA VAL A 212 2.44 -20.60 -3.17
C VAL A 212 2.01 -21.98 -2.69
N GLY A 213 0.72 -22.19 -2.40
CA GLY A 213 0.24 -23.51 -1.99
C GLY A 213 -1.28 -23.62 -1.91
N LYS A 214 -1.76 -24.86 -2.01
CA LYS A 214 -3.14 -25.26 -1.69
C LYS A 214 -3.09 -26.51 -0.80
N HIS A 215 -3.71 -26.45 0.36
CA HIS A 215 -3.77 -27.56 1.32
C HIS A 215 -5.21 -28.02 1.50
N ARG A 216 -5.48 -29.30 1.23
CA ARG A 216 -6.81 -29.89 1.41
C ARG A 216 -6.89 -30.63 2.75
N SER A 217 -7.95 -30.38 3.50
CA SER A 217 -8.31 -31.11 4.72
C SER A 217 -9.80 -31.46 4.67
N GLY A 218 -10.11 -32.72 4.33
CA GLY A 218 -11.48 -33.16 4.09
C GLY A 218 -12.15 -32.37 2.96
N GLU A 219 -13.24 -31.68 3.30
CA GLU A 219 -14.03 -30.83 2.39
C GLU A 219 -13.57 -29.36 2.39
N ARG A 220 -12.49 -29.03 3.11
CA ARG A 220 -11.93 -27.67 3.16
C ARG A 220 -10.63 -27.58 2.38
N VAL A 221 -10.39 -26.44 1.76
CA VAL A 221 -9.15 -26.09 1.06
C VAL A 221 -8.62 -24.78 1.62
N THR A 222 -7.34 -24.73 1.95
CA THR A 222 -6.62 -23.49 2.30
C THR A 222 -5.73 -23.10 1.12
N SER A 223 -6.05 -22.00 0.45
CA SER A 223 -5.16 -21.34 -0.52
C SER A 223 -4.19 -20.44 0.24
N VAL A 224 -2.90 -20.50 -0.10
CA VAL A 224 -1.84 -19.68 0.51
C VAL A 224 -1.22 -18.77 -0.55
N PHE A 225 -1.32 -17.47 -0.34
CA PHE A 225 -0.74 -16.44 -1.20
C PHE A 225 0.40 -15.72 -0.48
N ARG A 226 1.39 -15.24 -1.25
CA ARG A 226 2.55 -14.53 -0.75
C ARG A 226 2.77 -13.24 -1.52
N VAL A 227 2.72 -12.11 -0.82
CA VAL A 227 3.28 -10.84 -1.27
C VAL A 227 4.68 -10.72 -0.68
N ASP A 228 5.72 -10.87 -1.49
CA ASP A 228 7.12 -10.95 -1.04
C ASP A 228 7.86 -9.61 -1.04
N ARG A 229 7.14 -8.52 -1.34
CA ARG A 229 7.61 -7.14 -1.28
C ARG A 229 6.85 -6.36 -0.21
N PRO A 230 7.47 -5.36 0.43
CA PRO A 230 6.75 -4.40 1.24
C PRO A 230 5.62 -3.74 0.43
N THR A 231 4.42 -3.75 0.98
CA THR A 231 3.20 -3.21 0.39
C THR A 231 2.35 -2.64 1.52
N ALA A 232 1.62 -1.56 1.27
CA ALA A 232 0.76 -0.94 2.27
C ALA A 232 -0.45 -1.84 2.60
N THR A 233 -1.03 -1.67 3.79
CA THR A 233 -2.17 -2.49 4.23
C THR A 233 -3.43 -2.24 3.41
N ASP A 234 -3.68 -0.99 3.00
CA ASP A 234 -4.91 -0.55 2.33
C ASP A 234 -5.18 -1.20 0.97
N VAL A 235 -4.14 -1.76 0.34
CA VAL A 235 -4.19 -2.41 -0.96
C VAL A 235 -4.07 -3.94 -0.88
N VAL A 236 -4.14 -4.53 0.31
CA VAL A 236 -4.09 -6.00 0.48
C VAL A 236 -5.45 -6.63 0.17
N GLN A 237 -5.49 -7.55 -0.80
CA GLN A 237 -6.71 -8.27 -1.16
C GLN A 237 -6.80 -9.62 -0.45
N VAL A 238 -7.96 -9.88 0.15
CA VAL A 238 -8.49 -11.22 0.37
C VAL A 238 -9.92 -11.33 -0.16
N ALA A 239 -10.23 -12.45 -0.79
CA ALA A 239 -11.53 -12.71 -1.40
C ALA A 239 -11.85 -14.20 -1.38
N ALA A 240 -13.15 -14.51 -1.43
CA ALA A 240 -13.66 -15.86 -1.60
C ALA A 240 -14.88 -15.84 -2.53
N GLY A 241 -15.08 -16.86 -3.36
CA GLY A 241 -16.22 -16.94 -4.25
C GLY A 241 -16.06 -18.00 -5.34
N HIS A 242 -16.99 -18.04 -6.29
CA HIS A 242 -16.87 -18.87 -7.49
C HIS A 242 -16.42 -18.02 -8.68
N PHE A 243 -15.20 -18.27 -9.12
CA PHE A 243 -14.54 -17.55 -10.19
C PHE A 243 -14.23 -18.47 -11.37
N THR A 244 -14.26 -17.91 -12.57
CA THR A 244 -13.53 -18.43 -13.71
C THR A 244 -12.08 -17.99 -13.57
N GLU A 245 -11.17 -18.97 -13.47
CA GLU A 245 -9.72 -18.73 -13.41
C GLU A 245 -9.16 -18.56 -14.83
N LEU A 246 -8.27 -17.59 -14.99
CA LEU A 246 -7.58 -17.28 -16.23
C LEU A 246 -6.09 -17.20 -15.94
N ASP A 247 -5.36 -18.25 -16.32
CA ASP A 247 -3.90 -18.26 -16.28
C ASP A 247 -3.33 -17.72 -17.60
N GLN A 248 -2.39 -16.79 -17.50
CA GLN A 248 -1.69 -16.16 -18.60
C GLN A 248 -0.20 -16.02 -18.27
N VAL A 249 0.61 -15.67 -19.28
CA VAL A 249 2.02 -15.37 -19.12
C VAL A 249 2.28 -13.98 -19.68
N GLY A 250 2.81 -13.09 -18.82
CA GLY A 250 3.19 -11.73 -19.15
C GLY A 250 4.62 -11.62 -19.69
N PRO A 251 5.12 -10.38 -19.83
CA PRO A 251 6.51 -10.10 -20.15
C PRO A 251 7.48 -10.86 -19.24
N HIS A 252 8.63 -11.24 -19.78
CA HIS A 252 9.70 -11.91 -19.04
C HIS A 252 9.30 -13.23 -18.32
N GLY A 253 8.18 -13.84 -18.71
CA GLY A 253 7.67 -15.07 -18.09
C GLY A 253 6.87 -14.83 -16.81
N LEU A 254 6.43 -13.59 -16.55
CA LEU A 254 5.61 -13.22 -15.40
C LEU A 254 4.33 -14.09 -15.34
N PRO A 255 4.11 -14.88 -14.28
CA PRO A 255 2.86 -15.59 -14.11
C PRO A 255 1.72 -14.60 -13.82
N ILE A 256 0.66 -14.67 -14.63
CA ILE A 256 -0.53 -13.83 -14.46
C ILE A 256 -1.70 -14.76 -14.15
N ARG A 257 -2.33 -14.58 -12.99
CA ARG A 257 -3.50 -15.35 -12.59
C ARG A 257 -4.66 -14.43 -12.25
N SER A 258 -5.68 -14.48 -13.08
CA SER A 258 -6.89 -13.66 -12.93
C SER A 258 -8.07 -14.53 -12.51
N TYR A 259 -9.01 -13.91 -11.80
CA TYR A 259 -10.24 -14.51 -11.30
C TYR A 259 -11.40 -13.60 -11.63
N VAL A 260 -12.37 -14.05 -12.42
CA VAL A 260 -13.57 -13.27 -12.72
C VAL A 260 -14.80 -14.06 -12.30
N THR A 261 -15.71 -13.44 -11.55
CA THR A 261 -16.97 -14.06 -11.09
C THR A 261 -17.65 -14.84 -12.21
N LYS A 262 -18.12 -16.06 -11.91
CA LYS A 262 -18.81 -16.90 -12.91
C LYS A 262 -20.10 -16.28 -13.44
N ALA A 263 -20.67 -15.31 -12.72
CA ALA A 263 -21.85 -14.56 -13.15
C ALA A 263 -21.54 -13.45 -14.17
N ALA A 264 -20.26 -13.14 -14.42
CA ALA A 264 -19.86 -12.06 -15.31
C ALA A 264 -20.28 -12.32 -16.77
N LYS A 265 -20.48 -11.24 -17.52
CA LYS A 265 -20.59 -11.31 -18.98
C LYS A 265 -19.26 -11.81 -19.58
N PRO A 266 -19.29 -12.59 -20.67
CA PRO A 266 -18.07 -13.07 -21.33
C PRO A 266 -17.06 -11.95 -21.66
N SER A 267 -17.54 -10.76 -22.01
CA SER A 267 -16.68 -9.60 -22.30
C SER A 267 -15.80 -9.17 -21.11
N ALA A 268 -16.19 -9.46 -19.87
CA ALA A 268 -15.34 -9.18 -18.70
C ALA A 268 -14.07 -10.04 -18.71
N LEU A 269 -14.19 -11.31 -19.11
CA LEU A 269 -13.03 -12.19 -19.31
C LEU A 269 -12.20 -11.76 -20.51
N ASP A 270 -12.82 -11.29 -21.60
CA ASP A 270 -12.10 -10.77 -22.76
C ASP A 270 -11.27 -9.54 -22.42
N THR A 271 -11.78 -8.64 -21.59
CA THR A 271 -11.04 -7.49 -21.07
C THR A 271 -9.93 -7.92 -20.12
N ALA A 272 -10.19 -8.83 -19.17
CA ALA A 272 -9.15 -9.38 -18.29
C ALA A 272 -8.02 -10.10 -19.04
N ARG A 273 -8.29 -10.66 -20.24
CA ARG A 273 -7.24 -11.26 -21.10
C ARG A 273 -6.20 -10.25 -21.59
N LYS A 274 -6.46 -8.95 -21.47
CA LYS A 274 -5.54 -7.89 -21.89
C LYS A 274 -4.43 -7.60 -20.89
N THR A 275 -4.53 -8.09 -19.64
CA THR A 275 -3.52 -7.82 -18.60
C THR A 275 -2.05 -8.01 -19.05
N PRO A 276 -1.66 -9.06 -19.79
CA PRO A 276 -0.29 -9.20 -20.30
C PRO A 276 0.17 -8.06 -21.22
N GLU A 277 -0.68 -7.60 -22.16
CA GLU A 277 -0.32 -6.53 -23.09
C GLU A 277 -0.24 -5.17 -22.39
N LEU A 278 -1.11 -4.94 -21.40
CA LEU A 278 -1.11 -3.71 -20.61
C LEU A 278 0.14 -3.59 -19.74
N ILE A 279 0.54 -4.70 -19.09
CA ILE A 279 1.80 -4.76 -18.33
C ILE A 279 2.99 -4.50 -19.27
N ALA A 280 3.01 -5.12 -20.46
CA ALA A 280 4.09 -4.89 -21.44
C ALA A 280 4.20 -3.42 -21.86
N TRP A 281 3.05 -2.75 -22.07
CA TRP A 281 3.03 -1.32 -22.38
C TRP A 281 3.56 -0.48 -21.22
N LEU A 282 3.14 -0.75 -19.97
CA LEU A 282 3.65 -0.04 -18.80
C LEU A 282 5.16 -0.23 -18.61
N GLU A 283 5.67 -1.46 -18.77
CA GLU A 283 7.12 -1.73 -18.70
C GLU A 283 7.90 -0.93 -19.75
N GLN A 284 7.33 -0.79 -20.97
CA GLN A 284 7.93 0.01 -22.03
C GLN A 284 7.95 1.51 -21.68
N ARG A 285 6.87 2.04 -21.11
CA ARG A 285 6.73 3.46 -20.78
C ARG A 285 7.58 3.87 -19.59
N LEU A 286 7.53 3.07 -18.52
CA LEU A 286 8.31 3.29 -17.32
C LEU A 286 9.77 2.86 -17.49
N GLY A 287 10.06 1.96 -18.43
CA GLY A 287 11.40 1.41 -18.64
C GLY A 287 11.86 0.53 -17.47
N ARG A 288 10.92 -0.06 -16.73
CA ARG A 288 11.16 -0.93 -15.58
C ARG A 288 10.21 -2.13 -15.62
N PRO A 289 10.66 -3.33 -15.21
CA PRO A 289 9.78 -4.49 -15.17
C PRO A 289 8.73 -4.35 -14.07
N TYR A 290 7.64 -5.09 -14.21
CA TYR A 290 6.57 -5.16 -13.22
C TYR A 290 7.11 -5.51 -11.82
N PRO A 291 6.69 -4.82 -10.75
CA PRO A 291 7.35 -4.89 -9.44
C PRO A 291 7.11 -6.17 -8.64
N TYR A 292 6.05 -6.93 -8.93
CA TYR A 292 5.65 -8.12 -8.19
C TYR A 292 6.02 -9.42 -8.91
N ALA A 293 6.14 -10.51 -8.13
CA ALA A 293 6.49 -11.84 -8.64
C ALA A 293 5.37 -12.51 -9.47
N SER A 294 4.14 -12.00 -9.36
CA SER A 294 2.97 -12.40 -10.12
C SER A 294 2.03 -11.22 -10.29
N ALA A 295 1.19 -11.24 -11.31
CA ALA A 295 0.11 -10.25 -11.49
C ALA A 295 -1.25 -10.95 -11.65
N GLY A 296 -2.32 -10.19 -11.75
CA GLY A 296 -3.66 -10.73 -11.91
C GLY A 296 -4.72 -9.65 -12.11
N THR A 297 -5.96 -10.11 -12.12
CA THR A 297 -7.15 -9.26 -12.15
C THR A 297 -8.25 -9.99 -11.39
N LEU A 298 -8.86 -9.34 -10.41
CA LEU A 298 -10.01 -9.88 -9.67
C LEU A 298 -11.29 -9.15 -10.10
N GLY A 299 -12.15 -9.81 -10.87
CA GLY A 299 -13.47 -9.30 -11.24
C GLY A 299 -14.58 -9.84 -10.33
N VAL A 300 -15.27 -8.97 -9.60
CA VAL A 300 -16.35 -9.34 -8.66
C VAL A 300 -17.70 -8.72 -9.04
N ASP A 301 -18.82 -9.32 -8.63
CA ASP A 301 -20.18 -8.92 -9.07
C ASP A 301 -20.48 -7.43 -8.84
N ARG A 302 -20.14 -6.92 -7.65
CA ARG A 302 -20.24 -5.52 -7.28
C ARG A 302 -19.00 -5.14 -6.50
N LEU A 303 -18.35 -4.09 -6.98
CA LEU A 303 -17.38 -3.30 -6.24
C LEU A 303 -17.90 -1.87 -6.26
N TYR A 304 -17.99 -1.19 -5.11
CA TYR A 304 -18.41 0.21 -5.02
C TYR A 304 -19.74 0.54 -5.74
N GLY A 305 -20.79 -0.26 -5.51
CA GLY A 305 -22.07 -0.05 -6.21
C GLY A 305 -22.06 -0.38 -7.71
N GLY A 306 -20.95 -0.89 -8.25
CA GLY A 306 -20.84 -1.46 -9.60
C GLY A 306 -19.93 -0.70 -10.58
N GLY A 307 -19.29 0.40 -10.17
CA GLY A 307 -18.61 1.31 -11.08
C GLY A 307 -17.14 1.62 -10.82
N LEU A 308 -16.51 1.05 -9.79
CA LEU A 308 -15.10 1.37 -9.47
C LEU A 308 -14.20 0.11 -9.48
N ALA A 309 -12.92 0.38 -9.33
CA ALA A 309 -11.82 -0.56 -9.17
C ALA A 309 -11.01 -0.17 -7.92
N LEU A 310 -10.08 -1.04 -7.53
CA LEU A 310 -9.10 -0.80 -6.49
C LEU A 310 -7.80 -1.50 -6.91
N GLU A 311 -6.69 -0.83 -6.71
CA GLU A 311 -5.34 -1.20 -7.14
C GLU A 311 -4.73 -2.37 -6.38
N THR A 312 -5.54 -3.27 -5.82
CA THR A 312 -5.05 -4.23 -4.83
C THR A 312 -3.85 -5.04 -5.30
N ALA A 313 -2.77 -4.96 -4.54
CA ALA A 313 -1.43 -5.31 -4.99
C ALA A 313 -1.33 -6.72 -5.60
N ALA A 314 -0.66 -6.79 -6.75
CA ALA A 314 -0.48 -7.97 -7.59
C ALA A 314 -1.76 -8.59 -8.17
N ILE A 315 -2.95 -8.05 -7.86
CA ILE A 315 -4.24 -8.54 -8.37
C ILE A 315 -5.30 -7.44 -8.33
N PRO A 316 -5.20 -6.37 -9.14
CA PRO A 316 -6.17 -5.28 -9.06
C PRO A 316 -7.61 -5.77 -9.19
N THR A 317 -8.48 -5.19 -8.37
CA THR A 317 -9.85 -5.64 -8.16
C THR A 317 -10.81 -4.70 -8.87
N TYR A 318 -11.77 -5.26 -9.60
CA TYR A 318 -12.70 -4.52 -10.43
C TYR A 318 -14.13 -5.02 -10.23
N SER A 319 -15.09 -4.12 -10.37
CA SER A 319 -16.44 -4.54 -10.74
C SER A 319 -16.40 -5.34 -12.05
N ALA A 320 -16.98 -6.54 -12.07
CA ALA A 320 -17.14 -7.34 -13.28
C ALA A 320 -18.03 -6.64 -14.32
N GLY A 321 -18.92 -5.75 -13.86
CA GLY A 321 -19.68 -4.84 -14.72
C GLY A 321 -18.76 -3.89 -15.48
N LEU A 322 -17.79 -3.27 -14.80
CA LEU A 322 -16.78 -2.38 -15.40
C LEU A 322 -15.93 -3.14 -16.43
N LEU A 323 -15.39 -4.30 -16.05
CA LEU A 323 -14.60 -5.13 -16.97
C LEU A 323 -15.37 -5.54 -18.23
N ALA A 324 -16.69 -5.67 -18.15
CA ALA A 324 -17.52 -6.07 -19.28
C ALA A 324 -17.59 -5.00 -20.40
N TYR A 325 -17.05 -3.81 -20.18
CA TYR A 325 -17.03 -2.69 -21.10
C TYR A 325 -15.62 -2.47 -21.68
N PRO A 326 -15.36 -2.82 -22.95
CA PRO A 326 -14.02 -2.72 -23.54
C PRO A 326 -13.42 -1.31 -23.57
N GLN A 327 -14.25 -0.27 -23.49
CA GLN A 327 -13.77 1.11 -23.38
C GLN A 327 -13.10 1.42 -22.02
N GLU A 328 -13.31 0.58 -21.01
CA GLU A 328 -12.73 0.71 -19.66
C GLU A 328 -11.34 0.06 -19.55
N VAL A 329 -10.73 -0.35 -20.67
CA VAL A 329 -9.36 -0.88 -20.69
C VAL A 329 -8.35 0.16 -20.17
N SER A 330 -8.61 1.45 -20.37
CA SER A 330 -7.77 2.51 -19.80
C SER A 330 -7.79 2.48 -18.26
N THR A 331 -8.93 2.15 -17.65
CA THR A 331 -9.06 1.96 -16.20
C THR A 331 -8.19 0.79 -15.72
N MET A 332 -8.06 -0.28 -16.50
CA MET A 332 -7.08 -1.33 -16.17
C MET A 332 -5.63 -0.81 -16.16
N VAL A 333 -5.30 0.15 -17.03
CA VAL A 333 -3.97 0.79 -17.02
C VAL A 333 -3.80 1.68 -15.81
N HIS A 334 -4.84 2.38 -15.36
CA HIS A 334 -4.84 3.13 -14.10
C HIS A 334 -4.45 2.22 -12.93
N GLU A 335 -5.20 1.13 -12.73
CA GLU A 335 -4.92 0.21 -11.63
C GLU A 335 -3.55 -0.48 -11.75
N LEU A 336 -3.15 -0.88 -12.97
CA LEU A 336 -1.83 -1.50 -13.16
C LEU A 336 -0.67 -0.49 -13.00
N THR A 337 -0.94 0.81 -13.10
CA THR A 337 0.06 1.85 -12.80
C THR A 337 0.28 1.98 -11.30
N HIS A 338 -0.78 1.80 -10.49
CA HIS A 338 -0.66 1.84 -9.04
C HIS A 338 0.27 0.77 -8.46
N GLU A 339 0.36 -0.38 -9.13
CA GLU A 339 1.33 -1.43 -8.82
C GLU A 339 2.77 -0.90 -8.76
N TYR A 340 3.09 0.15 -9.53
CA TYR A 340 4.37 0.89 -9.45
C TYR A 340 4.32 2.04 -8.43
N PHE A 341 3.28 2.87 -8.49
CA PHE A 341 3.12 4.09 -7.68
C PHE A 341 1.84 4.00 -6.84
N GLY A 342 1.97 3.74 -5.54
CA GLY A 342 0.85 3.35 -4.67
C GLY A 342 1.18 2.06 -3.92
N ASP A 343 1.56 1.00 -4.65
CA ASP A 343 1.81 -0.30 -4.01
C ASP A 343 3.30 -0.56 -3.78
N ALA A 344 4.07 -0.60 -4.87
CA ALA A 344 5.51 -0.79 -4.77
C ALA A 344 6.22 0.46 -4.26
N VAL A 345 5.67 1.65 -4.52
CA VAL A 345 6.10 2.92 -3.92
C VAL A 345 4.91 3.49 -3.15
N PRO A 346 4.68 3.03 -1.90
CA PRO A 346 3.56 3.54 -1.12
C PRO A 346 3.76 5.00 -0.75
N VAL A 347 2.66 5.69 -0.49
CA VAL A 347 2.70 7.06 -0.01
C VAL A 347 3.04 7.09 1.48
N ARG A 348 3.80 8.09 1.92
CA ARG A 348 4.19 8.19 3.33
C ARG A 348 3.04 8.66 4.20
N HIS A 349 2.31 9.65 3.70
CA HIS A 349 1.12 10.19 4.32
C HIS A 349 -0.01 10.25 3.29
N TRP A 350 -1.26 10.28 3.74
CA TRP A 350 -2.40 10.41 2.81
C TRP A 350 -2.41 11.75 2.07
N ASP A 351 -1.69 12.75 2.59
CA ASP A 351 -1.41 14.01 1.90
C ASP A 351 -0.59 13.84 0.62
N ASP A 352 0.18 12.76 0.52
CA ASP A 352 1.03 12.45 -0.62
C ASP A 352 0.30 11.61 -1.69
N MET A 353 -1.02 11.38 -1.55
CA MET A 353 -1.82 10.51 -2.43
C MET A 353 -1.75 10.88 -3.92
N TRP A 354 -1.46 12.14 -4.25
CA TRP A 354 -1.23 12.54 -5.64
C TRP A 354 -0.07 11.78 -6.32
N LEU A 355 0.90 11.28 -5.55
CA LEU A 355 1.96 10.42 -6.06
C LEU A 355 1.43 9.07 -6.56
N SER A 356 0.30 8.59 -6.04
CA SER A 356 -0.37 7.39 -6.50
C SER A 356 -1.31 7.76 -7.66
N GLU A 357 -2.40 8.49 -7.35
CA GLU A 357 -3.49 8.78 -8.28
C GLU A 357 -3.09 9.65 -9.47
N GLY A 358 -2.16 10.60 -9.24
CA GLY A 358 -1.66 11.47 -10.30
C GLY A 358 -0.89 10.69 -11.36
N HIS A 359 -0.07 9.73 -10.96
CA HIS A 359 0.65 8.86 -11.88
C HIS A 359 -0.32 7.92 -12.60
N ALA A 360 -1.21 7.25 -11.87
CA ALA A 360 -2.21 6.35 -12.44
C ALA A 360 -3.06 7.04 -13.52
N THR A 361 -3.58 8.23 -13.21
CA THR A 361 -4.37 9.03 -14.16
C THR A 361 -3.54 9.53 -15.34
N PHE A 362 -2.26 9.89 -15.12
CA PHE A 362 -1.35 10.31 -16.19
C PHE A 362 -1.09 9.19 -17.20
N TYR A 363 -0.74 7.98 -16.74
CA TYR A 363 -0.46 6.84 -17.62
C TYR A 363 -1.73 6.26 -18.23
N GLN A 364 -2.87 6.29 -17.52
CA GLN A 364 -4.19 6.00 -18.10
C GLN A 364 -4.45 6.88 -19.33
N ASP A 365 -4.31 8.19 -19.18
CA ASP A 365 -4.62 9.13 -20.25
C ASP A 365 -3.64 9.02 -21.42
N LEU A 366 -2.36 8.82 -21.12
CA LEU A 366 -1.33 8.58 -22.13
C LEU A 366 -1.64 7.31 -22.94
N TYR A 367 -2.01 6.21 -22.26
CA TYR A 367 -2.39 4.97 -22.93
C TYR A 367 -3.58 5.18 -23.85
N ASP A 368 -4.67 5.74 -23.35
CA ASP A 368 -5.88 5.93 -24.15
C ASP A 368 -5.62 6.84 -25.36
N SER A 369 -4.84 7.91 -25.21
CA SER A 369 -4.43 8.78 -26.32
C SER A 369 -3.62 8.07 -27.41
N GLU A 370 -2.85 7.04 -27.05
CA GLU A 370 -2.08 6.24 -28.01
C GLU A 370 -2.91 5.12 -28.65
N HIS A 371 -4.09 4.80 -28.10
CA HIS A 371 -4.94 3.68 -28.52
C HIS A 371 -6.27 4.14 -29.12
N GLY A 372 -6.29 5.35 -29.70
CA GLY A 372 -7.42 5.87 -30.48
C GLY A 372 -8.40 6.75 -29.68
N GLY A 373 -8.10 7.01 -28.41
CA GLY A 373 -8.76 8.02 -27.60
C GLY A 373 -8.40 9.44 -28.00
N LYS A 374 -8.89 10.41 -27.22
CA LYS A 374 -8.60 11.84 -27.46
C LYS A 374 -7.10 12.12 -27.32
N PRO A 375 -6.54 13.08 -28.08
CA PRO A 375 -5.14 13.50 -27.91
C PRO A 375 -4.81 13.89 -26.46
N PHE A 376 -3.60 13.58 -26.02
CA PHE A 376 -3.20 13.78 -24.61
C PHE A 376 -3.30 15.24 -24.18
N ASP A 377 -2.88 16.17 -25.04
CA ASP A 377 -3.03 17.62 -24.84
C ASP A 377 -4.50 18.04 -24.72
N GLU A 378 -5.43 17.45 -25.47
CA GLU A 378 -6.86 17.79 -25.39
C GLU A 378 -7.44 17.39 -24.03
N LYS A 379 -7.05 16.20 -23.55
CA LYS A 379 -7.44 15.71 -22.22
C LYS A 379 -6.84 16.56 -21.11
N ALA A 380 -5.56 16.90 -21.21
CA ALA A 380 -4.89 17.79 -20.26
C ALA A 380 -5.53 19.18 -20.26
N LYS A 381 -5.86 19.75 -21.44
CA LYS A 381 -6.55 21.05 -21.56
C LYS A 381 -7.93 21.05 -20.92
N SER A 382 -8.69 19.98 -21.14
CA SER A 382 -10.03 19.82 -20.58
C SER A 382 -10.00 19.68 -19.06
N GLY A 383 -9.02 18.94 -18.53
CA GLY A 383 -8.76 18.85 -17.10
C GLY A 383 -8.31 20.19 -16.49
N TYR A 384 -7.36 20.86 -17.16
CA TYR A 384 -6.84 22.16 -16.74
C TYR A 384 -7.95 23.19 -16.55
N ALA A 385 -8.91 23.26 -17.48
CA ALA A 385 -10.06 24.18 -17.43
C ALA A 385 -11.06 23.91 -16.29
N GLN A 386 -10.94 22.79 -15.58
CA GLN A 386 -11.83 22.39 -14.47
C GLN A 386 -11.09 22.38 -13.13
N ASN A 387 -9.76 22.38 -13.14
CA ASN A 387 -8.96 22.07 -11.96
C ASN A 387 -9.12 23.09 -10.84
N ASN A 388 -9.37 24.37 -11.14
CA ASN A 388 -9.65 25.38 -10.12
C ASN A 388 -10.90 25.08 -9.29
N GLU A 389 -11.93 24.47 -9.89
CA GLU A 389 -13.12 24.07 -9.13
C GLU A 389 -12.82 22.86 -8.24
N ILE A 390 -12.00 21.91 -8.69
CA ILE A 390 -11.54 20.76 -7.89
C ILE A 390 -10.70 21.24 -6.69
N LEU A 391 -9.76 22.17 -6.89
CA LEU A 391 -8.94 22.74 -5.82
C LEU A 391 -9.79 23.52 -4.80
N LYS A 392 -10.81 24.23 -5.26
CA LYS A 392 -11.75 24.94 -4.38
C LYS A 392 -12.59 23.98 -3.54
N GLN A 393 -12.97 22.83 -4.11
CA GLN A 393 -13.76 21.83 -3.41
C GLN A 393 -12.92 21.08 -2.38
N ASN A 394 -11.76 20.55 -2.78
CA ASN A 394 -11.01 19.61 -1.95
C ASN A 394 -9.81 20.25 -1.23
N GLY A 395 -9.26 21.36 -1.74
CA GLY A 395 -8.02 21.97 -1.27
C GLY A 395 -6.85 21.78 -2.24
N PRO A 396 -5.65 22.27 -1.89
CA PRO A 396 -4.44 22.01 -2.67
C PRO A 396 -4.14 20.51 -2.81
N VAL A 397 -3.55 20.13 -3.95
CA VAL A 397 -3.31 18.73 -4.36
C VAL A 397 -2.60 17.91 -3.27
N ALA A 398 -1.53 18.45 -2.69
CA ALA A 398 -0.74 17.79 -1.64
C ALA A 398 -1.07 18.29 -0.22
N HIS A 399 -2.23 18.94 -0.04
CA HIS A 399 -2.68 19.44 1.26
C HIS A 399 -4.21 19.57 1.31
N GLN A 400 -4.90 18.43 1.18
CA GLN A 400 -6.36 18.36 1.10
C GLN A 400 -7.03 18.89 2.38
N THR A 401 -8.19 19.51 2.28
CA THR A 401 -8.86 20.12 3.44
C THR A 401 -9.67 19.13 4.28
N TYR A 402 -9.96 17.95 3.74
CA TYR A 402 -10.69 16.87 4.41
C TYR A 402 -10.34 15.49 3.83
N ALA A 403 -10.62 14.43 4.58
CA ALA A 403 -10.23 13.06 4.27
C ALA A 403 -10.77 12.53 2.94
N ALA A 404 -12.02 12.85 2.57
CA ALA A 404 -12.59 12.40 1.29
C ALA A 404 -11.89 12.99 0.05
N GLY A 405 -11.07 14.04 0.21
CA GLY A 405 -10.19 14.55 -0.83
C GLY A 405 -9.10 13.55 -1.23
N VAL A 406 -8.76 12.57 -0.39
CA VAL A 406 -7.80 11.50 -0.74
C VAL A 406 -8.30 10.67 -1.92
N MET A 407 -9.59 10.31 -1.92
CA MET A 407 -10.21 9.45 -2.95
C MET A 407 -10.67 10.18 -4.22
N SER A 408 -10.64 11.51 -4.25
CA SER A 408 -11.31 12.28 -5.32
C SER A 408 -10.66 13.61 -5.70
N GLY A 409 -9.77 14.13 -4.85
CA GLY A 409 -9.18 15.46 -4.99
C GLY A 409 -7.76 15.46 -5.54
N THR A 410 -7.11 14.30 -5.70
CA THR A 410 -5.67 14.23 -5.99
C THR A 410 -5.35 13.85 -7.44
N ASP A 411 -6.24 13.09 -8.10
CA ASP A 411 -6.07 12.53 -9.44
C ASP A 411 -5.78 13.60 -10.51
N LEU A 412 -6.71 14.55 -10.65
CA LEU A 412 -6.65 15.55 -11.71
C LEU A 412 -5.48 16.51 -11.51
N GLY A 413 -5.33 17.02 -10.29
CA GLY A 413 -4.25 17.94 -9.94
C GLY A 413 -2.87 17.28 -10.02
N GLY A 414 -2.75 16.03 -9.56
CA GLY A 414 -1.55 15.21 -9.66
C GLY A 414 -1.14 14.96 -11.12
N LYS A 415 -2.07 14.47 -11.95
CA LYS A 415 -1.84 14.29 -13.39
C LYS A 415 -1.40 15.59 -14.06
N LEU A 416 -2.07 16.71 -13.79
CA LEU A 416 -1.73 17.99 -14.40
C LEU A 416 -0.36 18.49 -13.95
N THR A 417 0.03 18.23 -12.71
CA THR A 417 1.38 18.51 -12.20
C THR A 417 2.45 17.72 -12.97
N LEU A 418 2.23 16.41 -13.17
CA LEU A 418 3.12 15.56 -13.97
C LEU A 418 3.17 15.99 -15.45
N TYR A 419 2.03 16.33 -16.03
CA TYR A 419 1.95 16.86 -17.39
C TYR A 419 2.71 18.20 -17.54
N ALA A 420 2.53 19.11 -16.60
CA ALA A 420 3.24 20.39 -16.56
C ALA A 420 4.75 20.18 -16.39
N LEU A 421 5.16 19.26 -15.52
CA LEU A 421 6.56 18.90 -15.33
C LEU A 421 7.16 18.35 -16.63
N ARG A 422 6.48 17.41 -17.30
CA ARG A 422 6.92 16.84 -18.58
C ARG A 422 7.12 17.92 -19.64
N ASN A 423 6.24 18.91 -19.72
CA ASN A 423 6.38 20.05 -20.63
C ASN A 423 7.52 21.00 -20.25
N LEU A 424 7.76 21.18 -18.95
CA LEU A 424 8.81 22.06 -18.43
C LEU A 424 10.23 21.50 -18.64
N VAL A 425 10.43 20.21 -18.32
CA VAL A 425 11.76 19.57 -18.38
C VAL A 425 12.02 18.81 -19.67
N GLY A 426 10.97 18.55 -20.46
CA GLY A 426 11.01 17.73 -21.66
C GLY A 426 10.94 16.23 -21.36
N GLN A 427 10.33 15.48 -22.27
CA GLN A 427 10.06 14.04 -22.08
C GLN A 427 11.29 13.20 -21.68
N PRO A 428 12.48 13.32 -22.32
CA PRO A 428 13.62 12.48 -21.93
C PRO A 428 14.12 12.69 -20.49
N VAL A 429 13.91 13.89 -19.94
CA VAL A 429 14.25 14.20 -18.54
C VAL A 429 13.13 13.70 -17.63
N PHE A 430 11.87 13.95 -17.97
CA PHE A 430 10.71 13.43 -17.26
C PHE A 430 10.77 11.90 -17.11
N ASP A 431 10.95 11.15 -18.20
CA ASP A 431 11.04 9.69 -18.15
C ASP A 431 12.20 9.21 -17.24
N ARG A 432 13.26 10.01 -17.09
CA ARG A 432 14.38 9.72 -16.18
C ARG A 432 14.03 10.03 -14.73
N ILE A 433 13.22 11.06 -14.46
CA ILE A 433 12.67 11.37 -13.13
C ILE A 433 11.84 10.18 -12.66
N GLU A 434 10.86 9.76 -13.47
CA GLU A 434 9.96 8.63 -13.19
C GLU A 434 10.74 7.36 -12.80
N ARG A 435 11.71 6.96 -13.65
CA ARG A 435 12.57 5.80 -13.39
C ARG A 435 13.39 5.94 -12.11
N THR A 436 13.96 7.12 -11.89
CA THR A 436 14.83 7.35 -10.73
C THR A 436 14.03 7.36 -9.43
N PHE A 437 12.83 7.92 -9.46
CA PHE A 437 11.92 7.94 -8.33
C PHE A 437 11.49 6.51 -7.97
N PHE A 438 10.97 5.76 -8.95
CA PHE A 438 10.58 4.36 -8.74
C PHE A 438 11.74 3.51 -8.21
N ASP A 439 12.93 3.58 -8.81
CA ASP A 439 14.08 2.78 -8.38
C ASP A 439 14.52 3.08 -6.94
N ARG A 440 14.40 4.35 -6.51
CA ARG A 440 14.84 4.82 -5.20
C ARG A 440 13.86 4.43 -4.09
N PHE A 441 12.57 4.44 -4.41
CA PHE A 441 11.51 4.25 -3.42
C PHE A 441 10.78 2.92 -3.52
N ARG A 442 11.05 2.06 -4.52
CA ARG A 442 10.45 0.72 -4.55
C ARG A 442 10.72 -0.06 -3.24
N GLY A 443 9.65 -0.51 -2.59
CA GLY A 443 9.63 -1.16 -1.27
C GLY A 443 9.75 -0.20 -0.08
N ARG A 444 9.56 1.12 -0.28
CA ARG A 444 9.67 2.15 0.76
C ARG A 444 8.63 3.26 0.54
N PRO A 445 8.05 3.82 1.61
CA PRO A 445 7.13 4.94 1.46
C PRO A 445 7.84 6.19 0.96
N ALA A 446 7.19 6.97 0.10
CA ALA A 446 7.66 8.24 -0.45
C ALA A 446 6.72 9.39 -0.06
N ALA A 447 7.28 10.56 0.25
CA ALA A 447 6.50 11.80 0.38
C ALA A 447 6.70 12.70 -0.82
N THR A 448 5.88 13.74 -0.92
CA THR A 448 5.94 14.77 -1.96
C THR A 448 7.36 15.33 -2.12
N GLN A 449 8.03 15.69 -1.01
CA GLN A 449 9.37 16.24 -1.05
C GLN A 449 10.40 15.29 -1.67
N ASP A 450 10.24 13.97 -1.49
CA ASP A 450 11.14 12.99 -2.11
C ASP A 450 11.05 13.00 -3.64
N TYR A 451 9.84 13.16 -4.18
CA TYR A 451 9.65 13.29 -5.62
C TYR A 451 10.23 14.61 -6.14
N VAL A 452 10.03 15.72 -5.41
CA VAL A 452 10.63 17.02 -5.71
C VAL A 452 12.16 16.91 -5.76
N ASP A 453 12.77 16.32 -4.75
CA ASP A 453 14.23 16.15 -4.66
C ASP A 453 14.78 15.32 -5.83
N VAL A 454 14.08 14.25 -6.23
CA VAL A 454 14.45 13.45 -7.41
C VAL A 454 14.32 14.27 -8.68
N ALA A 455 13.23 15.03 -8.84
CA ALA A 455 12.99 15.85 -10.02
C ALA A 455 14.05 16.95 -10.18
N GLU A 456 14.42 17.65 -9.09
CA GLU A 456 15.48 18.65 -9.08
C GLU A 456 16.84 18.03 -9.38
N GLN A 457 17.19 16.92 -8.71
CA GLN A 457 18.45 16.22 -8.92
C GLN A 457 18.62 15.77 -10.38
N VAL A 458 17.57 15.20 -10.97
CA VAL A 458 17.62 14.62 -12.32
C VAL A 458 17.57 15.71 -13.40
N SER A 459 16.80 16.78 -13.18
CA SER A 459 16.67 17.88 -14.15
C SER A 459 17.83 18.88 -14.07
N GLY A 460 18.52 18.96 -12.93
CA GLY A 460 19.54 19.97 -12.65
C GLY A 460 18.95 21.39 -12.51
N ARG A 461 17.67 21.51 -12.17
CA ARG A 461 16.94 22.77 -12.02
C ARG A 461 16.39 22.88 -10.60
N ASP A 462 16.32 24.10 -10.08
CA ASP A 462 15.47 24.42 -8.94
C ASP A 462 14.01 24.39 -9.41
N LEU A 463 13.24 23.45 -8.86
CA LEU A 463 11.83 23.23 -9.16
C LEU A 463 10.96 23.50 -7.92
N SER A 464 11.54 24.00 -6.83
CA SER A 464 10.85 24.21 -5.57
C SER A 464 9.65 25.14 -5.73
N GLY A 465 9.82 26.27 -6.45
CA GLY A 465 8.71 27.17 -6.77
C GLY A 465 7.66 26.54 -7.68
N PHE A 466 8.09 25.73 -8.67
CA PHE A 466 7.18 25.02 -9.56
C PHE A 466 6.29 24.04 -8.78
N PHE A 467 6.87 23.16 -7.97
CA PHE A 467 6.10 22.18 -7.21
C PHE A 467 5.27 22.83 -6.12
N HIS A 468 5.77 23.91 -5.49
CA HIS A 468 4.97 24.66 -4.53
C HIS A 468 3.67 25.17 -5.17
N ASP A 469 3.77 25.83 -6.32
CA ASP A 469 2.62 26.43 -6.99
C ASP A 469 1.62 25.38 -7.49
N TRP A 470 2.10 24.24 -8.00
CA TRP A 470 1.24 23.16 -8.51
C TRP A 470 0.62 22.29 -7.42
N LEU A 471 1.32 22.03 -6.31
CA LEU A 471 0.89 21.08 -5.29
C LEU A 471 0.25 21.74 -4.06
N TYR A 472 0.68 22.94 -3.69
CA TYR A 472 0.23 23.64 -2.49
C TYR A 472 -0.56 24.93 -2.81
N GLY A 473 -0.59 25.35 -4.07
CA GLY A 473 -1.40 26.46 -4.55
C GLY A 473 -2.91 26.18 -4.51
N THR A 474 -3.71 27.23 -4.28
CA THR A 474 -5.19 27.16 -4.32
C THR A 474 -5.76 27.48 -5.70
N THR A 475 -4.90 27.80 -6.67
CA THR A 475 -5.24 28.05 -8.07
C THR A 475 -4.23 27.39 -8.98
N THR A 476 -4.69 26.86 -10.10
CA THR A 476 -3.86 26.17 -11.09
C THR A 476 -2.89 27.16 -11.76
N PRO A 477 -1.56 26.92 -11.74
CA PRO A 477 -0.58 27.80 -12.37
C PRO A 477 -0.70 27.83 -13.90
N ALA A 478 0.01 28.75 -14.55
CA ALA A 478 0.10 28.77 -16.02
C ALA A 478 0.75 27.48 -16.53
N MET A 479 0.11 26.82 -17.51
CA MET A 479 0.60 25.57 -18.07
C MET A 479 1.87 25.78 -18.92
N PRO A 480 3.02 25.16 -18.58
CA PRO A 480 4.22 25.20 -19.42
C PRO A 480 3.93 24.71 -20.84
N GLY A 481 4.41 25.44 -21.85
CA GLY A 481 4.21 25.10 -23.27
C GLY A 481 2.84 25.49 -23.84
N HIS A 482 1.88 25.94 -23.02
CA HIS A 482 0.51 26.22 -23.44
C HIS A 482 -0.03 27.56 -22.92
N PRO A 483 0.53 28.72 -23.36
CA PRO A 483 0.10 30.04 -22.90
C PRO A 483 -1.34 30.42 -23.30
N ASP A 484 -1.95 29.68 -24.21
CA ASP A 484 -3.34 29.84 -24.65
C ASP A 484 -4.36 29.17 -23.73
N TRP A 485 -3.94 28.29 -22.80
CA TRP A 485 -4.85 27.58 -21.91
C TRP A 485 -5.34 28.47 -20.77
N ARG A 486 -6.56 28.19 -20.28
CA ARG A 486 -7.21 28.91 -19.17
C ARG A 486 -7.79 27.88 -18.20
N ALA A 487 -7.51 28.07 -16.91
CA ALA A 487 -7.93 27.20 -15.82
C ALA A 487 -9.18 27.71 -15.10
#